data_AF-A0A151RZE7-F1
#
_entry.id   AF-A0A151RZE7-F1
#
_cell.length_a   1.000
_cell.length_b   1.000
_cell.length_c   1.000
_cell.angle_alpha   90.00
_cell.angle_beta   90.00
_cell.angle_gamma   90.00
#
_symmetry.space_group_name_H-M   'P 1'
#
loop_
_entity.id
_entity.type
_entity.pdbx_description
1 polymer ?
#
loop_
_entity_poly.entity_id
_entity_poly.type
_entity_poly.pdbx_seq_one_letter_code
_entity_poly.pdbx_strand_id
1 'polypeptide(L)'
;MKNICNTITFVSQVEPKTINEALHDEHWLMAVHKELNQFIRIEVWDLVPLPSDHPIIGIKRVFKNKLDESVIIIRNKARLVAKGYNEEEGIDYDETFAHVTRIEAIRLLLSYTSIMNFKLYQM
;
A
#
# COMPACT_ATOMS: atom_id res chain seq x y z
N MET A 1 -23.51 24.09 6.37
CA MET A 1 -22.22 24.20 7.08
C MET A 1 -22.08 23.03 8.05
N LYS A 2 -21.73 21.83 7.57
CA LYS A 2 -21.55 20.64 8.41
C LYS A 2 -20.05 20.36 8.54
N ASN A 3 -19.55 20.47 9.77
CA ASN A 3 -18.38 19.77 10.33
C ASN A 3 -17.09 19.73 9.50
N ILE A 4 -16.41 20.88 9.34
CA ILE A 4 -15.03 20.93 8.84
C ILE A 4 -14.00 20.83 9.99
N CYS A 5 -14.41 20.87 11.27
CA CYS A 5 -13.49 21.20 12.36
C CYS A 5 -12.88 20.01 13.18
N ASN A 6 -13.26 18.74 12.99
CA ASN A 6 -12.89 17.69 13.96
C ASN A 6 -11.96 16.56 13.45
N THR A 7 -11.27 16.74 12.32
CA THR A 7 -10.36 15.68 11.79
C THR A 7 -9.02 16.23 11.29
N ILE A 8 -8.46 17.27 11.91
CA ILE A 8 -7.14 17.84 11.52
C ILE A 8 -6.03 17.51 12.54
N THR A 9 -6.33 17.02 13.73
CA THR A 9 -5.41 17.24 14.88
C THR A 9 -4.33 16.19 15.17
N PHE A 10 -4.17 15.10 14.40
CA PHE A 10 -3.15 14.08 14.73
C PHE A 10 -2.49 13.47 13.49
N VAL A 11 -1.81 14.29 12.69
CA VAL A 11 -1.07 13.82 11.51
C VAL A 11 0.31 14.48 11.49
N SER A 12 1.36 13.67 11.43
CA SER A 12 2.74 14.16 11.42
C SER A 12 3.02 14.94 10.14
N GLN A 13 3.56 16.15 10.29
CA GLN A 13 3.78 17.07 9.16
C GLN A 13 5.08 16.75 8.41
N VAL A 14 6.05 16.12 9.09
CA VAL A 14 7.38 15.84 8.55
C VAL A 14 7.46 14.38 8.10
N GLU A 15 7.90 14.16 6.86
CA GLU A 15 8.17 12.81 6.34
C GLU A 15 9.51 12.30 6.89
N PRO A 16 9.54 11.17 7.61
CA PRO A 16 10.76 10.57 8.12
C PRO A 16 11.52 9.93 6.96
N LYS A 17 12.85 10.03 7.01
CA LYS A 17 13.72 9.43 6.00
C LYS A 17 14.14 8.03 6.39
N THR A 18 14.14 7.74 7.69
CA THR A 18 14.58 6.46 8.25
C THR A 18 13.48 5.80 9.07
N ILE A 19 13.58 4.47 9.23
CA ILE A 19 12.64 3.71 10.06
C ILE A 19 12.77 4.11 11.53
N ASN A 20 14.00 4.40 11.99
CA ASN A 20 14.23 4.80 13.37
C ASN A 20 13.50 6.11 13.67
N GLU A 21 13.59 7.13 12.81
CA GLU A 21 12.81 8.37 12.95
C GLU A 21 11.30 8.10 12.98
N ALA A 22 10.82 7.27 12.05
CA ALA A 22 9.40 6.90 11.96
C ALA A 22 8.87 6.16 13.19
N LEU A 23 9.72 5.39 13.88
CA LEU A 23 9.34 4.65 15.10
C LEU A 23 9.30 5.52 16.35
N HIS A 24 9.98 6.67 16.36
CA HIS A 24 9.93 7.63 17.46
C HIS A 24 8.71 8.56 17.38
N ASP A 25 8.02 8.62 16.24
CA ASP A 25 6.78 9.37 16.07
C ASP A 25 5.57 8.42 16.10
N GLU A 26 4.69 8.64 17.07
CA GLU A 26 3.49 7.83 17.28
C GLU A 26 2.61 7.76 16.02
N HIS A 27 2.48 8.84 15.26
CA HIS A 27 1.62 8.87 14.07
C HIS A 27 2.19 7.99 12.94
N TRP A 28 3.52 7.96 12.80
CA TRP A 28 4.20 7.10 11.84
C TRP A 28 4.21 5.64 12.28
N LEU A 29 4.37 5.38 13.57
CA LEU A 29 4.22 4.04 14.14
C LEU A 29 2.80 3.50 13.88
N MET A 30 1.77 4.32 14.09
CA MET A 30 0.38 3.98 13.76
C MET A 30 0.18 3.72 12.26
N ALA A 31 0.85 4.47 11.38
CA ALA A 31 0.80 4.23 9.94
C ALA A 31 1.45 2.89 9.55
N VAL A 32 2.59 2.53 10.17
CA VAL A 32 3.24 1.23 9.98
C VAL A 32 2.34 0.10 10.47
N HIS A 33 1.75 0.23 11.65
CA HIS A 33 0.89 -0.80 12.22
C HIS A 33 -0.36 -1.02 11.35
N LYS A 34 -0.96 0.06 10.82
CA LYS A 34 -2.06 -0.03 9.85
C LYS A 34 -1.70 -0.84 8.60
N GLU A 35 -0.51 -0.67 8.06
CA GLU A 35 -0.05 -1.43 6.88
C GLU A 35 0.13 -2.92 7.22
N LEU A 36 0.82 -3.24 8.33
CA LEU A 36 1.02 -4.63 8.74
C LEU A 36 -0.29 -5.35 9.04
N ASN A 37 -1.22 -4.68 9.74
CA ASN A 37 -2.55 -5.23 10.00
C ASN A 37 -3.35 -5.45 8.71
N GLN A 38 -3.11 -4.65 7.67
CA GLN A 38 -3.74 -4.87 6.38
C GLN A 38 -3.24 -6.17 5.74
N PHE A 39 -1.95 -6.50 5.83
CA PHE A 39 -1.44 -7.79 5.34
C PHE A 39 -2.04 -8.97 6.09
N ILE A 40 -2.14 -8.87 7.42
CA ILE A 40 -2.78 -9.89 8.25
C ILE A 40 -4.25 -10.08 7.84
N ARG A 41 -4.97 -8.97 7.63
CA ARG A 41 -6.40 -9.02 7.27
C ARG A 41 -6.67 -9.63 5.89
N ILE A 42 -5.74 -9.48 4.95
CA ILE A 42 -5.87 -10.01 3.58
C ILE A 42 -5.22 -11.41 3.49
N GLU A 43 -4.59 -11.89 4.58
CA GLU A 43 -3.95 -13.22 4.65
C GLU A 43 -2.93 -13.43 3.51
N VAL A 44 -2.21 -12.37 3.16
CA VAL A 44 -1.25 -12.40 2.04
C VAL A 44 0.15 -12.85 2.47
N TRP A 45 0.47 -12.77 3.76
CA TRP A 45 1.83 -12.94 4.28
C TRP A 45 1.83 -13.87 5.49
N ASP A 46 2.73 -14.86 5.46
CA ASP A 46 3.06 -15.68 6.62
C ASP A 46 4.48 -15.36 7.10
N LEU A 47 4.66 -15.32 8.42
CA LEU A 47 5.98 -15.15 9.01
C LEU A 47 6.71 -16.50 9.03
N VAL A 48 7.70 -16.66 8.16
CA VAL A 48 8.47 -17.90 7.98
C VAL A 48 9.89 -17.71 8.55
N PRO A 49 10.52 -18.74 9.15
CA PRO A 49 11.93 -18.69 9.52
C PRO A 49 12.83 -18.42 8.31
N LEU A 50 13.99 -17.83 8.58
CA LEU A 50 14.94 -17.47 7.53
C LEU A 50 15.45 -18.73 6.80
N PRO A 51 15.27 -18.86 5.48
CA PRO A 51 15.85 -19.96 4.73
C PRO A 51 17.38 -19.81 4.66
N SER A 52 18.10 -20.91 4.84
CA SER A 52 19.57 -20.95 4.74
C SER A 52 20.08 -20.97 3.29
N ASP A 53 19.21 -21.35 2.36
CA ASP A 53 19.63 -21.86 1.05
C ASP A 53 19.57 -20.80 -0.06
N HIS A 54 19.00 -19.62 0.23
CA HIS A 54 18.79 -18.55 -0.76
C HIS A 54 19.11 -17.15 -0.21
N PRO A 55 19.58 -16.23 -1.08
CA PRO A 55 19.73 -14.82 -0.72
C PRO A 55 18.36 -14.21 -0.43
N ILE A 56 18.27 -13.43 0.65
CA ILE A 56 17.01 -12.81 1.07
C ILE A 56 16.85 -11.46 0.38
N ILE A 57 15.69 -11.23 -0.23
CA ILE A 57 15.33 -9.91 -0.74
C ILE A 57 15.14 -8.97 0.43
N GLY A 58 15.96 -7.92 0.45
CA GLY A 58 15.81 -6.88 1.45
C GLY A 58 14.51 -6.10 1.25
N ILE A 59 13.93 -5.62 2.34
CA ILE A 59 12.72 -4.81 2.32
C ILE A 59 13.06 -3.34 2.60
N LYS A 60 12.26 -2.42 2.06
CA LYS A 60 12.30 -0.99 2.34
C LYS A 60 10.93 -0.51 2.79
N ARG A 61 10.91 0.35 3.81
CA ARG A 61 9.71 1.10 4.19
C ARG A 61 9.68 2.45 3.48
N VAL A 62 8.55 2.78 2.89
CA VAL A 62 8.30 4.06 2.21
C VAL A 62 7.26 4.83 3.00
N PHE A 63 7.60 6.05 3.41
CA PHE A 63 6.73 6.94 4.16
C PHE A 63 6.30 8.09 3.27
N LYS A 64 4.99 8.35 3.21
CA LYS A 64 4.42 9.46 2.46
C LYS A 64 3.21 10.08 3.12
N ASN A 65 3.16 11.41 3.11
CA ASN A 65 2.00 12.16 3.51
C ASN A 65 1.01 12.25 2.35
N LYS A 66 -0.26 11.96 2.66
CA LYS A 66 -1.37 12.17 1.75
C LYS A 66 -1.94 13.56 1.98
N LEU A 67 -1.96 14.32 0.91
CA LEU A 67 -2.48 15.68 0.85
C LEU A 67 -3.89 15.63 0.26
N ASP A 68 -4.74 16.52 0.74
CA ASP A 68 -6.03 16.83 0.12
C ASP A 68 -5.87 17.81 -1.06
N GLU A 69 -6.97 18.10 -1.76
CA GLU A 69 -7.03 19.12 -2.83
C GLU A 69 -6.54 20.50 -2.36
N SER A 70 -6.77 20.79 -1.07
CA SER A 70 -6.33 22.03 -0.43
C SER A 70 -4.87 21.98 0.08
N VAL A 71 -4.09 20.96 -0.30
CA VAL A 71 -2.67 20.76 0.11
C VAL A 71 -2.52 20.55 1.63
N ILE A 72 -3.58 20.11 2.30
CA ILE A 72 -3.56 19.80 3.74
C ILE A 72 -3.23 18.34 3.93
N ILE A 73 -2.30 18.02 4.86
CA ILE A 73 -1.96 16.64 5.19
C ILE A 73 -3.14 15.98 5.91
N ILE A 74 -3.78 15.01 5.25
CA ILE A 74 -4.92 14.26 5.78
C ILE A 74 -4.53 12.92 6.39
N ARG A 75 -3.40 12.33 5.96
CA ARG A 75 -3.01 10.99 6.42
C ARG A 75 -1.53 10.70 6.20
N ASN A 76 -0.87 10.16 7.23
CA ASN A 76 0.42 9.49 7.08
C ASN A 76 0.21 8.08 6.47
N LYS A 77 0.93 7.75 5.40
CA LYS A 77 0.90 6.45 4.75
C LYS A 77 2.28 5.81 4.79
N ALA A 78 2.40 4.65 5.41
CA ALA A 78 3.55 3.77 5.29
C ALA A 78 3.26 2.69 4.25
N ARG A 79 4.28 2.22 3.55
CA ARG A 79 4.24 1.05 2.67
C ARG A 79 5.46 0.19 2.90
N LEU A 80 5.25 -1.11 2.96
CA LEU A 80 6.32 -2.10 2.96
C LEU A 80 6.55 -2.57 1.52
N VAL A 81 7.77 -2.41 1.01
CA VAL A 81 8.09 -2.70 -0.40
C VAL A 81 9.36 -3.52 -0.46
N ALA A 82 9.38 -4.58 -1.27
CA ALA A 82 10.59 -5.31 -1.56
C ALA A 82 11.59 -4.45 -2.35
N LYS A 83 12.89 -4.72 -2.19
CA LYS A 83 13.93 -4.07 -2.98
C LYS A 83 14.02 -4.75 -4.34
N GLY A 84 13.07 -4.46 -5.23
CA GLY A 84 12.94 -5.16 -6.51
C GLY A 84 14.11 -5.04 -7.48
N TYR A 85 15.12 -4.20 -7.20
CA TYR A 85 16.39 -4.23 -7.95
C TYR A 85 17.25 -5.47 -7.64
N ASN A 86 16.89 -6.25 -6.62
CA ASN A 86 17.49 -7.53 -6.25
C ASN A 86 16.57 -8.72 -6.57
N GLU A 87 15.43 -8.50 -7.24
CA GLU A 87 14.51 -9.58 -7.62
C GLU A 87 14.92 -10.19 -8.96
N GLU A 88 14.97 -11.53 -9.03
CA GLU A 88 15.25 -12.29 -10.25
C GLU A 88 13.99 -13.02 -10.76
N GLU A 89 13.68 -12.86 -12.05
CA GLU A 89 12.55 -13.54 -12.72
C GLU A 89 12.78 -15.06 -12.72
N GLY A 90 11.75 -15.83 -12.36
CA GLY A 90 11.79 -17.28 -12.22
C GLY A 90 12.44 -17.79 -10.94
N ILE A 91 12.90 -16.89 -10.05
CA ILE A 91 13.34 -17.22 -8.68
C ILE A 91 12.43 -16.53 -7.68
N ASP A 92 12.30 -15.21 -7.76
CA ASP A 92 11.57 -14.40 -6.78
C ASP A 92 10.15 -14.06 -7.23
N TYR A 93 9.91 -14.02 -8.54
CA TYR A 93 8.58 -13.83 -9.12
C TYR A 93 8.47 -14.54 -10.48
N ASP A 94 7.26 -15.03 -10.78
CA ASP A 94 6.96 -15.70 -12.05
C ASP A 94 6.31 -14.76 -13.08
N GLU A 95 5.52 -13.77 -12.64
CA GLU A 95 4.80 -12.85 -13.52
C GLU A 95 4.77 -11.42 -12.96
N THR A 96 4.86 -10.42 -13.84
CA THR A 96 4.71 -9.00 -13.47
C THR A 96 3.33 -8.49 -13.87
N PHE A 97 2.57 -7.97 -12.90
CA PHE A 97 1.28 -7.34 -13.16
C PHE A 97 1.43 -5.81 -13.23
N ALA A 98 1.18 -5.22 -14.39
CA ALA A 98 1.04 -3.77 -14.51
C ALA A 98 -0.44 -3.38 -14.38
N HIS A 99 -0.77 -2.51 -13.43
CA HIS A 99 -2.11 -1.94 -13.29
C HIS A 99 -2.33 -0.82 -14.33
N VAL A 100 -2.28 -1.15 -15.61
CA VAL A 100 -2.68 -0.23 -16.69
C VAL A 100 -3.93 -0.79 -17.35
N THR A 101 -5.01 -0.85 -16.58
CA THR A 101 -6.33 -1.11 -17.16
C THR A 101 -6.76 0.14 -17.92
N ARG A 102 -6.81 0.03 -19.25
CA ARG A 102 -7.33 1.08 -20.12
C ARG A 102 -8.80 1.34 -19.79
N ILE A 103 -9.22 2.61 -19.77
CA ILE A 103 -10.60 2.96 -19.42
C ILE A 103 -11.60 2.38 -20.42
N GLU A 104 -11.18 2.18 -21.67
CA GLU A 104 -11.92 1.50 -22.72
C GLU A 104 -12.20 0.04 -22.35
N ALA A 105 -11.21 -0.67 -21.80
CA ALA A 105 -11.38 -2.05 -21.35
C ALA A 105 -12.34 -2.15 -20.16
N ILE A 106 -12.29 -1.19 -19.22
CA ILE A 106 -13.23 -1.12 -18.09
C ILE A 106 -14.66 -0.89 -18.61
N ARG A 107 -14.84 0.04 -19.55
CA ARG A 107 -16.16 0.32 -20.16
C ARG A 107 -16.72 -0.89 -20.89
N LEU A 108 -15.90 -1.60 -21.66
CA LEU A 108 -16.28 -2.83 -22.35
C LEU A 108 -16.67 -3.94 -21.38
N LEU A 109 -15.89 -4.11 -20.31
CA LEU A 109 -16.18 -5.09 -19.27
C LEU A 109 -17.53 -4.79 -18.59
N LEU A 110 -17.76 -3.53 -18.20
CA LEU A 110 -19.01 -3.10 -17.57
C LEU A 110 -20.22 -3.30 -18.49
N SER A 111 -20.12 -2.93 -19.77
CA SER A 111 -21.21 -3.13 -20.73
C SER A 111 -21.52 -4.62 -20.92
N TYR A 112 -20.48 -5.45 -21.03
CA TYR A 112 -20.63 -6.89 -21.12
C TYR A 112 -21.30 -7.50 -19.89
N THR A 113 -20.85 -7.13 -18.68
CA THR A 113 -21.44 -7.65 -17.44
C THR A 113 -22.88 -7.19 -17.23
N SER A 114 -23.24 -5.99 -17.71
CA SER A 114 -24.62 -5.50 -17.67
C SER A 114 -25.54 -6.35 -18.54
N ILE A 115 -25.08 -6.71 -19.76
CA ILE A 115 -25.82 -7.58 -20.68
C ILE A 115 -25.97 -8.99 -20.12
N MET A 116 -24.90 -9.53 -19.55
CA MET A 116 -24.86 -10.91 -19.04
C MET A 116 -25.42 -11.04 -17.60
N ASN A 117 -25.83 -9.92 -16.99
CA ASN A 117 -26.28 -9.82 -15.60
C ASN A 117 -25.28 -10.42 -14.60
N PHE A 118 -23.98 -10.17 -14.82
CA PHE A 118 -22.90 -10.62 -13.94
C PHE A 118 -22.63 -9.62 -12.83
N LYS A 119 -22.28 -10.14 -11.65
CA LYS A 119 -21.91 -9.34 -10.50
C LYS A 119 -20.39 -9.11 -10.52
N LEU A 120 -20.00 -7.88 -10.78
CA LEU A 120 -18.60 -7.45 -10.79
C LEU A 120 -18.16 -7.07 -9.37
N TYR A 121 -16.96 -7.52 -9.00
CA TYR A 121 -16.29 -7.15 -7.77
C TYR A 121 -15.00 -6.43 -8.12
N GLN A 122 -14.73 -5.32 -7.43
CA GLN A 122 -13.45 -4.63 -7.51
C GLN A 122 -12.48 -5.30 -6.52
N MET A 123 -11.28 -5.62 -6.98
CA MET A 123 -10.15 -6.03 -6.11
C MET A 123 -9.63 -4.86 -5.28
#